data_AF-A0A9D7JXU1-F1
#
_entry.id   AF-A0A9D7JXU1-F1
#
_cell.length_a   1.000
_cell.length_b   1.000
_cell.length_c   1.000
_cell.angle_alpha   90.00
_cell.angle_beta   90.00
_cell.angle_gamma   90.00
#
_symmetry.space_group_name_H-M   'P 1'
#
loop_
_entity.id
_entity.type
_entity.pdbx_description
1 polymer ?
#
loop_
_entity_poly.entity_id
_entity_poly.type
_entity_poly.pdbx_seq_one_letter_code
_entity_poly.pdbx_strand_id
1 'polypeptide(L)' 'MNYIAGRGDIIMMDCDPSLGHEQKGKRPALVSSGEEFNFLAISYLMTITSKINPEDKKFIPNEFFGFISSIKTWLKEKI' A
#
# COMPACT_ATOMS: atom_id res chain seq x y z
N MET A 1 -5.51 16.72 16.57
CA MET A 1 -4.13 16.52 16.08
C MET A 1 -4.21 16.30 14.59
N ASN A 2 -3.35 16.97 13.82
CA ASN A 2 -3.22 16.68 12.39
C ASN A 2 -2.30 15.47 12.24
N TYR A 3 -2.72 14.50 11.43
CA TYR A 3 -1.90 13.34 11.12
C TYR A 3 -0.71 13.75 10.25
N ILE A 4 0.49 13.30 10.61
CA ILE A 4 1.71 13.43 9.80
C ILE A 4 2.13 12.01 9.46
N ALA A 5 2.23 11.72 8.18
CA ALA A 5 2.57 10.38 7.73
C ALA A 5 4.03 10.07 8.09
N GLY A 6 4.27 8.93 8.73
CA GLY A 6 5.59 8.44 9.09
C GLY A 6 6.12 7.42 8.09
N ARG A 7 7.44 7.27 8.03
CA ARG A 7 8.07 6.27 7.17
C ARG A 7 7.58 4.87 7.55
N GLY A 8 7.09 4.12 6.58
CA GLY A 8 6.53 2.78 6.80
C GLY A 8 5.00 2.76 6.91
N ASP A 9 4.36 3.91 7.07
CA ASP A 9 2.90 3.99 7.05
C ASP A 9 2.35 3.63 5.67
N ILE A 10 1.19 2.97 5.67
CA ILE A 10 0.39 2.75 4.47
C ILE A 10 -0.81 3.68 4.54
N ILE A 11 -0.87 4.62 3.59
CA ILE A 11 -1.95 5.61 3.51
C ILE A 11 -2.76 5.44 2.23
N MET A 12 -4.00 5.91 2.22
CA MET A 12 -4.79 6.03 1.00
C MET A 12 -4.48 7.36 0.31
N MET A 13 -3.99 7.29 -0.93
CA MET A 13 -3.67 8.44 -1.78
C MET A 13 -4.66 8.50 -2.96
N ASP A 14 -5.00 9.70 -3.42
CA ASP A 14 -5.68 9.92 -4.69
C ASP A 14 -4.64 10.19 -5.80
N CYS A 15 -4.63 9.36 -6.84
CA CYS A 15 -3.68 9.45 -7.94
C CYS A 15 -4.28 10.13 -9.19
N ASP A 16 -5.40 10.85 -9.06
CA ASP A 16 -5.99 11.60 -10.15
C ASP A 16 -5.75 13.13 -10.00
N PRO A 17 -5.46 13.86 -11.09
CA PRO A 17 -5.32 13.37 -12.46
C PRO A 17 -4.03 12.56 -12.67
N SER A 18 -4.09 11.61 -13.60
CA SER A 18 -2.97 10.75 -13.99
C SER A 18 -2.74 10.80 -15.50
N LEU A 19 -1.49 10.72 -15.94
CA LEU A 19 -1.11 10.78 -17.35
C LEU A 19 -0.64 9.42 -17.88
N GLY A 20 -1.15 9.01 -19.04
CA GLY A 20 -0.70 7.80 -19.72
C GLY A 20 -0.84 6.53 -18.88
N HIS A 21 0.29 5.87 -18.62
CA HIS A 21 0.40 4.60 -17.88
C HIS A 21 0.68 4.77 -16.37
N GLU A 22 0.62 6.00 -15.85
CA GLU A 22 0.70 6.26 -14.40
C GLU A 22 -0.42 5.53 -13.64
N GLN A 23 -0.18 5.27 -12.35
CA GLN A 23 -1.22 4.71 -11.48
C GLN A 23 -2.40 5.70 -11.33
N LYS A 24 -3.62 5.18 -11.22
CA LYS A 24 -4.87 5.98 -11.28
C LYS A 24 -5.82 5.64 -10.14
N GLY A 25 -6.64 6.62 -9.76
CA GLY A 25 -7.65 6.53 -8.70
C GLY A 25 -7.07 6.42 -7.30
N LYS A 26 -7.93 6.07 -6.33
CA LYS A 26 -7.52 5.88 -4.94
C LYS A 26 -6.69 4.61 -4.76
N ARG A 27 -5.46 4.76 -4.26
CA ARG A 27 -4.51 3.65 -4.07
C ARG A 27 -3.90 3.66 -2.67
N PRO A 28 -3.67 2.48 -2.07
CA PRO A 28 -2.75 2.40 -0.95
C PRO A 28 -1.35 2.79 -1.42
N ALA A 29 -0.61 3.54 -0.60
CA ALA A 29 0.76 3.93 -0.87
C ALA A 29 1.61 3.82 0.40
N LEU A 30 2.82 3.31 0.25
CA LEU A 30 3.82 3.24 1.31
C LEU A 30 4.55 4.58 1.39
N VAL A 31 4.63 5.14 2.60
CA VAL A 31 5.41 6.34 2.88
C VAL A 31 6.89 5.96 2.99
N SER A 32 7.72 6.49 2.08
CA SER A 32 9.16 6.16 2.02
C SER A 32 10.06 7.24 2.61
N SER A 33 9.58 8.48 2.74
CA SER A 33 10.27 9.60 3.38
C SER A 33 10.07 9.66 4.90
N GLY A 34 11.03 10.27 5.62
CA GLY A 34 10.98 10.47 7.07
C GLY A 34 9.98 11.55 7.51
N GLU A 35 9.55 11.48 8.77
CA GLU A 35 8.56 12.40 9.36
C GLU A 35 9.03 13.85 9.33
N GLU A 36 10.33 14.11 9.47
CA GLU A 36 10.92 15.45 9.43
C GLU A 36 10.71 16.12 8.07
N PHE A 37 10.77 15.35 6.98
CA PHE A 37 10.45 15.83 5.64
C PHE A 37 8.94 15.95 5.43
N ASN A 38 8.18 14.96 5.91
CA ASN A 38 6.72 14.92 5.76
C ASN A 38 6.01 16.06 6.50
N PHE A 39 6.60 16.55 7.58
CA PHE A 39 6.14 17.74 8.30
C PHE A 39 6.07 18.98 7.41
N LEU A 40 6.86 19.05 6.32
CA LEU A 40 6.81 20.11 5.32
C LEU A 40 5.64 19.97 4.33
N ALA A 41 4.67 19.10 4.63
CA ALA A 41 3.49 18.80 3.83
C ALA A 41 3.78 18.16 2.46
N ILE A 42 4.96 17.55 2.29
CA ILE A 42 5.34 16.79 1.10
C ILE A 42 5.89 15.44 1.54
N SER A 43 5.48 14.36 0.88
CA SER A 43 5.96 13.01 1.18
C SER A 43 6.31 12.25 -0.09
N TYR A 44 7.33 11.40 0.00
CA TYR A 44 7.63 10.42 -1.02
C TYR A 44 6.81 9.17 -0.76
N LEU A 45 6.08 8.75 -1.80
CA LEU A 45 5.12 7.67 -1.73
C LEU A 45 5.44 6.63 -2.80
N MET A 46 5.29 5.35 -2.46
CA MET A 46 5.34 4.24 -3.40
C MET A 46 3.95 3.62 -3.50
N THR A 47 3.28 3.82 -4.62
CA THR A 47 1.90 3.37 -4.83
C THR A 47 1.83 1.86 -5.02
N ILE A 48 0.89 1.23 -4.31
CA ILE A 48 0.76 -0.22 -4.22
C ILE A 48 -0.33 -0.71 -5.19
N THR A 49 -0.03 -1.79 -5.90
CA THR A 49 -0.97 -2.48 -6.79
C THR A 49 -1.28 -3.87 -6.26
N SER A 50 -2.53 -4.31 -6.44
CA SER A 50 -2.95 -5.69 -6.16
C SER A 50 -2.55 -6.66 -7.27
N LYS A 51 -2.10 -6.14 -8.42
CA LYS A 51 -1.62 -6.96 -9.54
C LYS A 51 -0.16 -7.34 -9.28
N ILE A 52 0.06 -8.59 -8.93
CA ILE A 52 1.39 -9.18 -8.81
C ILE A 52 1.83 -9.67 -10.19
N ASN A 53 3.03 -9.30 -10.61
CA ASN A 53 3.60 -9.81 -11.84
C ASN A 53 3.83 -11.33 -11.73
N PRO A 54 3.48 -12.14 -12.74
CA PRO A 54 3.62 -13.59 -12.68
C PRO A 54 5.01 -14.08 -12.28
N GLU A 55 6.06 -13.42 -12.77
CA GLU A 55 7.46 -13.72 -12.50
C GLU A 55 7.88 -13.44 -11.05
N ASP A 56 7.21 -12.49 -10.39
CA ASP A 56 7.50 -12.10 -9.01
C ASP A 56 6.82 -13.04 -8.00
N LYS A 57 5.82 -13.83 -8.43
CA LYS A 57 5.14 -14.80 -7.57
C LYS A 57 6.09 -15.81 -6.93
N LYS A 58 7.22 -16.10 -7.57
CA LYS A 58 8.25 -17.01 -7.04
C LYS A 58 8.89 -16.50 -5.74
N PHE A 59 8.86 -15.19 -5.48
CA PHE A 59 9.40 -14.58 -4.27
C PHE A 59 8.40 -14.59 -3.11
N ILE A 60 7.13 -14.97 -3.36
CA ILE A 60 6.10 -15.06 -2.33
C ILE A 60 6.15 -16.47 -1.74
N PRO A 61 6.48 -16.63 -0.45
CA PRO A 61 6.48 -17.94 0.20
C PRO A 61 5.10 -18.59 0.13
N ASN A 62 5.03 -19.89 -0.14
CA ASN A 62 3.75 -20.59 -0.26
C ASN A 62 2.92 -20.52 1.03
N GLU A 63 3.60 -20.48 2.18
CA GLU A 63 3.02 -20.35 3.51
C GLU A 63 2.24 -19.05 3.67
N PHE A 64 2.65 -18.00 2.95
CA PHE A 64 1.99 -16.69 2.97
C PHE A 64 0.55 -16.78 2.45
N PHE A 65 0.30 -17.58 1.40
CA PHE A 65 -1.06 -17.77 0.89
C PHE A 65 -1.96 -18.50 1.90
N GLY A 66 -1.42 -19.47 2.62
CA GLY A 66 -2.12 -20.15 3.72
C GLY A 66 -2.51 -19.17 4.83
N PHE A 67 -1.58 -18.32 5.26
CA PHE A 67 -1.82 -17.27 6.25
C PHE A 67 -2.94 -16.29 5.81
N ILE A 68 -2.90 -15.83 4.57
CA ILE A 68 -3.94 -14.93 4.02
C ILE A 68 -5.31 -15.62 3.99
N SER A 69 -5.38 -16.91 3.66
CA SER A 69 -6.62 -17.69 3.70
C SER A 69 -7.21 -17.76 5.11
N SER A 70 -6.35 -17.97 6.12
CA SER A 70 -6.75 -17.99 7.53
C SER A 70 -7.32 -16.64 7.98
N ILE A 71 -6.66 -15.53 7.64
CA ILE A 71 -7.17 -14.18 7.94
C ILE A 71 -8.53 -13.94 7.29
N LYS A 72 -8.70 -14.30 6.00
CA LYS A 72 -9.98 -14.11 5.30
C LYS A 72 -11.11 -14.91 5.93
N THR A 73 -10.82 -16.12 6.38
CA THR A 73 -11.78 -16.97 7.09
C THR A 73 -12.19 -16.31 8.40
N TRP A 74 -11.22 -15.90 9.21
CA TRP A 74 -11.45 -15.19 10.46
C TRP A 74 -12.26 -13.89 10.29
N LEU A 75 -11.96 -13.10 9.26
CA LEU A 75 -12.70 -11.86 8.96
C LEU A 75 -14.18 -12.12 8.63
N LYS A 76 -14.47 -13.20 7.89
CA LYS A 76 -15.86 -13.58 7.54
C LYS A 76 -16.66 -14.07 8.72
N GLU A 77 -16.02 -14.64 9.74
CA GLU A 77 -16.69 -15.11 10.95
C GLU A 77 -17.01 -13.97 11.92
N LYS A 78 -16.33 -12.82 11.77
CA LYS A 78 -16.45 -11.66 12.67
C LYS A 78 -17.34 -10.54 12.14
N ILE A 79 -17.71 -10.55 10.86
CA ILE A 79 -18.56 -9.57 10.17
C ILE A 79 -19.86 -10.25 9.78
#